data_AF-C5A2L1-F1
#
_entry.id   AF-C5A2L1-F1
#
_cell.length_a   1.000
_cell.length_b   1.000
_cell.length_c   1.000
_cell.angle_alpha   90.00
_cell.angle_beta   90.00
_cell.angle_gamma   90.00
#
_symmetry.space_group_name_H-M   'P 1'
#
loop_
_entity.id
_entity.type
_entity.pdbx_description
1 polymer ?
#
loop_
_entity_poly.entity_id
_entity_poly.type
_entity_poly.pdbx_seq_one_letter_code
_entity_poly.pdbx_strand_id
1 'polypeptide(L)'
;MIGLIASVVSAAVLKSWIPLTAALAYILSIKGRKTALLGFSLYLTSIIADPGFDSVYTIKGQKEFILLGMTTLLVLNDVLQRGILTENKWDIPLSGVLAISAVNDYTLFAALISTAVYKLYESFGKAALYFLTWLSTMGIVLLALKGKLPGIAAETFVIGALGLLAVVVGGIRDINHAEV
;
A
#
# COMPACT_ATOMS: atom_id res chain seq x y z
N MET A 1 -0.54 -12.96 -4.86
CA MET A 1 0.33 -13.66 -3.88
C MET A 1 1.48 -12.76 -3.41
N ILE A 2 1.95 -11.85 -4.28
CA ILE A 2 3.03 -10.91 -3.96
C ILE A 2 2.72 -10.03 -2.74
N GLY A 3 1.46 -9.58 -2.57
CA GLY A 3 1.07 -8.77 -1.41
C GLY A 3 1.22 -9.52 -0.09
N LEU A 4 0.93 -10.82 -0.06
CA LEU A 4 1.08 -11.67 1.13
C LEU A 4 2.57 -11.85 1.48
N ILE A 5 3.41 -12.05 0.47
CA ILE A 5 4.85 -12.20 0.67
C ILE A 5 5.46 -10.88 1.13
N ALA A 6 5.06 -9.77 0.51
CA ALA A 6 5.43 -8.44 0.97
C ALA A 6 4.99 -8.22 2.42
N SER A 7 3.82 -8.72 2.84
CA SER A 7 3.34 -8.56 4.20
C SER A 7 4.13 -9.40 5.21
N VAL A 8 4.52 -10.63 4.85
CA VAL A 8 5.40 -11.47 5.67
C VAL A 8 6.79 -10.85 5.80
N VAL A 9 7.37 -10.37 4.70
CA VAL A 9 8.68 -9.71 4.71
C VAL A 9 8.64 -8.42 5.53
N SER A 10 7.62 -7.58 5.34
CA SER A 10 7.43 -6.37 6.13
C SER A 10 7.24 -6.67 7.62
N ALA A 11 6.50 -7.72 7.98
CA ALA A 11 6.37 -8.14 9.38
C ALA A 11 7.73 -8.52 10.00
N ALA A 12 8.54 -9.29 9.27
CA ALA A 12 9.87 -9.70 9.72
C ALA A 12 10.81 -8.51 9.91
N VAL A 13 10.84 -7.57 8.96
CA VAL A 13 11.72 -6.39 9.02
C VAL A 13 11.26 -5.38 10.06
N LEU A 14 9.96 -5.16 10.19
CA LEU A 14 9.40 -4.26 11.19
C LEU A 14 9.34 -4.86 12.60
N LYS A 15 9.56 -6.18 12.73
CA LYS A 15 9.33 -6.94 13.98
C LYS A 15 7.94 -6.66 14.56
N SER A 16 6.95 -6.54 13.68
CA SER A 16 5.58 -6.19 14.00
C SER A 16 4.62 -7.22 13.44
N TRP A 17 3.56 -7.53 14.19
CA TRP A 17 2.53 -8.48 13.78
C TRP A 17 1.48 -7.84 12.86
N ILE A 18 1.40 -6.51 12.78
CA ILE A 18 0.38 -5.78 12.02
C ILE A 18 0.34 -6.20 10.55
N PRO A 19 1.48 -6.29 9.81
CA PRO A 19 1.46 -6.71 8.41
C PRO A 19 0.95 -8.15 8.20
N LEU A 20 1.07 -9.02 9.21
CA LEU A 20 0.57 -10.40 9.12
C LEU A 20 -0.96 -10.46 9.09
N THR A 21 -1.66 -9.44 9.60
CA THR A 21 -3.12 -9.39 9.55
C THR A 21 -3.66 -9.29 8.12
N ALA A 22 -2.82 -8.94 7.13
CA ALA A 22 -3.15 -9.04 5.71
C ALA A 22 -3.58 -10.46 5.32
N ALA A 23 -3.09 -11.50 6.01
CA ALA A 23 -3.51 -12.89 5.79
C ALA A 23 -5.03 -13.09 5.88
N LEU A 24 -5.73 -12.29 6.70
CA LEU A 24 -7.20 -12.33 6.79
C LEU A 24 -7.87 -12.02 5.45
N ALA A 25 -7.34 -11.08 4.67
CA ALA A 25 -7.84 -10.77 3.33
C ALA A 25 -7.73 -11.97 2.38
N TYR A 26 -6.63 -12.72 2.47
CA TYR A 26 -6.38 -13.91 1.65
C TYR A 26 -7.16 -15.14 2.11
N ILE A 27 -7.41 -15.29 3.42
CA ILE A 27 -8.28 -16.38 3.91
C ILE A 27 -9.73 -16.11 3.49
N LEU A 28 -10.19 -14.87 3.66
CA LEU A 28 -11.57 -14.48 3.33
C LEU A 28 -11.83 -14.39 1.82
N SER A 29 -10.79 -14.29 1.00
CA SER A 29 -10.95 -14.29 -0.46
C SER A 29 -11.41 -15.64 -1.02
N ILE A 30 -11.20 -16.75 -0.30
CA ILE A 30 -11.72 -18.07 -0.68
C ILE A 30 -13.26 -18.02 -0.80
N LYS A 31 -13.92 -17.20 0.01
CA LYS A 31 -15.39 -17.03 0.00
C LYS A 31 -15.87 -16.01 -1.05
N GLY A 32 -14.96 -15.33 -1.75
CA GLY A 32 -15.26 -14.38 -2.81
C GLY A 32 -14.67 -12.97 -2.60
N ARG A 33 -14.89 -12.10 -3.59
CA ARG A 33 -14.31 -10.74 -3.63
C ARG A 33 -14.84 -9.83 -2.52
N LYS A 34 -16.14 -9.90 -2.21
CA LYS A 34 -16.76 -9.05 -1.18
C LYS A 34 -16.18 -9.35 0.21
N THR A 35 -15.97 -10.62 0.53
CA THR A 35 -15.35 -11.04 1.79
C THR A 35 -13.84 -10.74 1.83
N ALA A 36 -13.14 -10.83 0.69
CA ALA A 36 -11.74 -10.39 0.59
C ALA A 36 -11.59 -8.90 0.95
N LEU A 37 -12.49 -8.05 0.43
CA LEU A 37 -12.50 -6.61 0.73
C LEU A 37 -12.80 -6.32 2.21
N LEU A 38 -13.66 -7.12 2.84
CA LEU A 38 -13.87 -7.03 4.29
C LEU A 38 -12.60 -7.38 5.07
N GLY A 39 -11.90 -8.46 4.67
CA GLY A 39 -10.62 -8.81 5.28
C GLY A 39 -9.53 -7.76 5.08
N PHE A 40 -9.49 -7.14 3.89
CA PHE A 40 -8.61 -6.00 3.63
C PHE A 40 -8.98 -4.78 4.47
N SER A 41 -10.27 -4.53 4.68
CA SER A 41 -10.74 -3.43 5.54
C SER A 41 -10.30 -3.66 7.00
N LEU A 42 -10.38 -4.90 7.50
CA LEU A 42 -9.87 -5.25 8.82
C LEU A 42 -8.36 -5.05 8.92
N TYR A 43 -7.60 -5.41 7.87
CA TYR A 43 -6.17 -5.16 7.79
C TYR A 43 -5.85 -3.65 7.85
N LEU A 44 -6.56 -2.82 7.09
CA LEU A 44 -6.42 -1.37 7.14
C LEU A 44 -6.71 -0.80 8.54
N THR A 45 -7.77 -1.28 9.19
CA THR A 45 -8.10 -0.86 10.55
C THR A 45 -6.98 -1.18 11.53
N SER A 46 -6.33 -2.34 11.41
CA SER A 46 -5.16 -2.69 12.24
C SER A 46 -4.00 -1.71 12.05
N ILE A 47 -3.71 -1.30 10.80
CA ILE A 47 -2.66 -0.32 10.51
C ILE A 47 -3.00 1.06 11.09
N ILE A 48 -4.26 1.48 10.97
CA ILE A 48 -4.67 2.82 11.44
C ILE A 48 -4.72 2.86 12.97
N ALA A 49 -5.14 1.77 13.62
CA ALA A 49 -5.25 1.68 15.07
C ALA A 49 -3.88 1.69 15.76
N ASP A 50 -2.88 1.08 15.14
CA ASP A 50 -1.51 1.04 15.65
C ASP A 50 -0.52 1.18 14.48
N PRO A 51 -0.17 2.42 14.08
CA PRO A 51 0.70 2.64 12.93
C PRO A 51 2.15 2.22 13.17
N GLY A 52 2.55 1.93 14.42
CA GLY A 52 3.89 1.49 14.78
C GLY A 52 4.97 2.59 14.88
N PHE A 53 4.70 3.81 14.37
CA PHE A 53 5.63 4.94 14.39
C PHE A 53 5.11 6.17 15.15
N ASP A 54 6.04 6.91 15.77
CA ASP A 54 5.74 8.15 16.51
C ASP A 54 5.62 9.41 15.63
N SER A 55 6.23 9.41 14.44
CA SER A 55 6.09 10.49 13.45
C SER A 55 6.65 10.05 12.09
N VAL A 56 5.96 10.42 11.01
CA VAL A 56 6.36 10.15 9.62
C VAL A 56 7.60 10.96 9.22
N TYR A 57 8.03 11.92 10.03
CA TYR A 57 9.19 12.78 9.75
C TYR A 57 10.52 12.23 10.25
N THR A 58 10.51 11.15 11.02
CA THR A 58 11.71 10.45 11.48
C THR A 58 12.16 9.40 10.44
N ILE A 59 13.45 9.09 10.39
CA ILE A 59 13.98 8.05 9.49
C ILE A 59 13.28 6.70 9.76
N LYS A 60 13.04 6.39 11.03
CA LYS A 60 12.31 5.18 11.45
C LYS A 60 10.85 5.19 10.97
N GLY A 61 10.15 6.31 11.15
CA GLY A 61 8.77 6.45 10.69
C GLY A 61 8.64 6.44 9.16
N GLN A 62 9.59 7.00 8.42
CA GLN A 62 9.62 6.89 6.95
C GLN A 62 9.80 5.44 6.49
N LYS A 63 10.69 4.69 7.14
CA LYS A 63 10.89 3.27 6.88
C LYS A 63 9.58 2.49 7.09
N GLU A 64 8.93 2.69 8.22
CA GLU A 64 7.68 2.03 8.57
C GLU A 64 6.55 2.42 7.62
N PHE A 65 6.42 3.71 7.31
CA PHE A 65 5.43 4.23 6.36
C PHE A 65 5.59 3.61 4.97
N ILE A 66 6.81 3.51 4.44
CA ILE A 66 7.05 2.92 3.12
C ILE A 66 6.74 1.42 3.15
N LEU A 67 7.23 0.69 4.16
CA LEU A 67 7.00 -0.75 4.25
C LEU A 67 5.51 -1.08 4.40
N LEU A 68 4.81 -0.42 5.32
CA LEU A 68 3.37 -0.61 5.51
C LEU A 68 2.58 -0.14 4.29
N GLY A 69 2.88 1.04 3.75
CA GLY A 69 2.16 1.63 2.62
C GLY A 69 2.27 0.80 1.36
N MET A 70 3.50 0.44 0.94
CA MET A 70 3.71 -0.34 -0.28
C MET A 70 3.19 -1.78 -0.14
N THR A 71 3.34 -2.40 1.03
CA THR A 71 2.69 -3.68 1.32
C THR A 71 1.17 -3.56 1.20
N THR A 72 0.57 -2.51 1.77
CA THR A 72 -0.87 -2.30 1.71
C THR A 72 -1.37 -2.16 0.28
N LEU A 73 -0.64 -1.42 -0.57
CA LEU A 73 -0.95 -1.29 -2.00
C LEU A 73 -0.89 -2.63 -2.73
N LEU A 74 0.14 -3.45 -2.45
CA LEU A 74 0.28 -4.78 -3.06
C LEU A 74 -0.83 -5.74 -2.60
N VAL A 75 -1.20 -5.71 -1.32
CA VAL A 75 -2.33 -6.51 -0.79
C VAL A 75 -3.65 -6.07 -1.44
N LEU A 76 -3.89 -4.76 -1.53
CA LEU A 76 -5.07 -4.23 -2.21
C LEU A 76 -5.12 -4.66 -3.67
N ASN A 77 -4.00 -4.57 -4.39
CA ASN A 77 -3.90 -4.99 -5.77
C ASN A 77 -4.23 -6.48 -5.93
N ASP A 78 -3.67 -7.35 -5.07
CA ASP A 78 -3.98 -8.78 -5.05
C ASP A 78 -5.48 -9.05 -4.83
N VAL A 79 -6.10 -8.34 -3.88
CA VAL A 79 -7.53 -8.45 -3.56
C VAL A 79 -8.41 -7.98 -4.72
N LEU A 80 -8.04 -6.89 -5.40
CA LEU A 80 -8.80 -6.32 -6.51
C LEU A 80 -8.73 -7.19 -7.78
N GLN A 81 -7.53 -7.68 -8.12
CA GLN A 81 -7.27 -8.45 -9.33
C GLN A 81 -7.59 -9.94 -9.20
N ARG A 82 -8.01 -10.40 -8.01
CA ARG A 82 -8.07 -11.83 -7.67
C ARG A 82 -6.72 -12.56 -7.89
N GLY A 83 -5.60 -11.84 -7.82
CA GLY A 83 -4.23 -12.35 -8.03
C GLY A 83 -3.75 -13.30 -6.92
N ILE A 84 -4.67 -13.95 -6.23
CA ILE A 84 -4.44 -14.92 -5.16
C ILE A 84 -4.16 -16.30 -5.76
N LEU A 85 -4.61 -16.55 -7.00
CA LEU A 85 -4.14 -17.62 -7.85
C LEU A 85 -3.03 -17.06 -8.76
N THR A 86 -1.82 -17.63 -8.67
CA THR A 86 -0.67 -17.27 -9.51
C THR A 86 -0.96 -17.62 -10.97
N GLU A 87 -1.50 -16.66 -11.71
CA GLU A 87 -1.73 -16.80 -13.15
C GLU A 87 -0.58 -16.20 -13.97
N ASN A 88 0.23 -15.31 -13.38
CA ASN A 88 1.29 -14.60 -14.08
C ASN A 88 2.68 -15.19 -13.81
N LYS A 89 3.43 -15.48 -14.89
CA LYS A 89 4.79 -16.03 -14.86
C LYS A 89 5.78 -15.16 -14.10
N TRP A 90 5.53 -13.85 -14.01
CA TRP A 90 6.39 -12.91 -13.29
C TRP A 90 6.19 -12.91 -11.78
N ASP A 91 5.12 -13.53 -11.27
CA ASP A 91 4.79 -13.47 -9.84
C ASP A 91 5.79 -14.22 -8.97
N ILE A 92 6.26 -15.38 -9.45
CA ILE A 92 7.22 -16.23 -8.75
C ILE A 92 8.59 -15.53 -8.61
N PRO A 93 9.23 -15.03 -9.69
CA PRO A 93 10.51 -14.35 -9.57
C PRO A 93 10.42 -13.06 -8.75
N LEU A 94 9.36 -12.25 -8.91
CA LEU A 94 9.16 -11.04 -8.09
C LEU A 94 9.01 -11.36 -6.60
N SER A 95 8.28 -12.43 -6.28
CA SER A 95 8.15 -12.93 -4.91
C SER A 95 9.49 -13.38 -4.33
N GLY A 96 10.30 -14.09 -5.13
CA GLY A 96 11.65 -14.49 -4.73
C GLY A 96 12.57 -13.30 -4.49
N VAL A 97 12.54 -12.29 -5.37
CA VAL A 97 13.30 -11.05 -5.21
C VAL A 97 12.91 -10.33 -3.91
N LEU A 98 11.61 -10.21 -3.61
CA LEU A 98 11.15 -9.62 -2.36
C LEU A 98 11.65 -10.39 -1.13
N ALA A 99 11.56 -11.72 -1.15
CA ALA A 99 12.02 -12.56 -0.04
C ALA A 99 13.54 -12.43 0.18
N ILE A 100 14.35 -12.45 -0.88
CA ILE A 100 15.81 -12.32 -0.80
C ILE A 100 16.21 -10.89 -0.40
N SER A 101 15.48 -9.88 -0.88
CA SER A 101 15.77 -8.48 -0.57
C SER A 101 15.63 -8.14 0.91
N ALA A 102 14.94 -8.98 1.70
CA ALA A 102 14.80 -8.85 3.15
C ALA A 102 16.15 -8.89 3.92
N VAL A 103 17.25 -9.30 3.27
CA VAL A 103 18.60 -9.33 3.87
C VAL A 103 19.18 -7.92 4.10
N ASN A 104 18.76 -6.94 3.31
CA ASN A 104 19.24 -5.55 3.44
C ASN A 104 18.08 -4.56 3.21
N ASP A 105 17.93 -3.61 4.13
CA ASP A 105 16.89 -2.58 4.09
C ASP A 105 16.85 -1.84 2.74
N TYR A 106 18.00 -1.43 2.20
CA TYR A 106 18.06 -0.67 0.94
C TYR A 106 17.57 -1.50 -0.25
N THR A 107 17.96 -2.78 -0.30
CA THR A 107 17.51 -3.69 -1.35
C THR A 107 16.02 -4.00 -1.22
N LEU A 108 15.51 -4.10 0.02
CA LEU A 108 14.10 -4.32 0.29
C LEU A 108 13.25 -3.13 -0.17
N PHE A 109 13.66 -1.90 0.13
CA PHE A 109 12.94 -0.71 -0.33
C PHE A 109 12.89 -0.64 -1.85
N ALA A 110 14.04 -0.84 -2.51
CA ALA A 110 14.10 -0.83 -3.97
C ALA A 110 13.22 -1.92 -4.59
N ALA A 111 13.27 -3.15 -4.04
CA ALA A 111 12.47 -4.27 -4.51
C ALA A 111 10.98 -4.04 -4.28
N LEU A 112 10.59 -3.54 -3.10
CA LEU A 112 9.20 -3.32 -2.72
C LEU A 112 8.56 -2.21 -3.57
N ILE A 113 9.25 -1.08 -3.72
CA ILE A 113 8.80 0.03 -4.57
C ILE A 113 8.70 -0.42 -6.03
N SER A 114 9.75 -1.06 -6.57
CA SER A 114 9.75 -1.52 -7.97
C SER A 114 8.64 -2.53 -8.23
N THR A 115 8.42 -3.46 -7.30
CA THR A 115 7.36 -4.46 -7.42
C THR A 115 5.98 -3.83 -7.34
N ALA A 116 5.76 -2.88 -6.42
CA ALA A 116 4.51 -2.14 -6.31
C ALA A 116 4.21 -1.33 -7.58
N VAL A 117 5.20 -0.62 -8.10
CA VAL A 117 5.05 0.16 -9.34
C VAL A 117 4.77 -0.76 -10.53
N TYR A 118 5.54 -1.84 -10.70
CA TYR A 118 5.33 -2.82 -11.77
C TYR A 118 3.92 -3.41 -11.71
N LYS A 119 3.50 -3.86 -10.52
CA LYS A 119 2.19 -4.48 -10.34
C LYS A 119 1.02 -3.54 -10.54
N LEU A 120 1.13 -2.31 -10.05
CA LEU A 120 0.09 -1.31 -10.30
C LEU A 120 -0.01 -1.00 -11.79
N TYR A 121 1.12 -0.83 -12.49
CA TYR A 121 1.13 -0.57 -13.92
C TYR A 121 0.58 -1.74 -14.74
N GLU A 122 0.95 -2.97 -14.40
CA GLU A 122 0.42 -4.18 -15.05
C GLU A 122 -1.11 -4.31 -14.85
N SER A 123 -1.60 -4.03 -13.64
CA SER A 123 -3.02 -4.14 -13.28
C SER A 123 -3.91 -3.03 -13.84
N PHE A 124 -3.43 -1.78 -13.84
CA PHE A 124 -4.24 -0.58 -14.08
C PHE A 124 -3.73 0.28 -15.26
N GLY A 125 -2.63 -0.11 -15.90
CA GLY A 125 -2.05 0.59 -17.04
C GLY A 125 -1.72 2.06 -16.73
N LYS A 126 -2.20 2.98 -17.58
CA LYS A 126 -1.98 4.42 -17.42
C LYS A 126 -2.60 4.99 -16.13
N ALA A 127 -3.64 4.38 -15.59
CA ALA A 127 -4.25 4.82 -14.33
C ALA A 127 -3.28 4.69 -13.14
N ALA A 128 -2.38 3.70 -13.19
CA ALA A 128 -1.33 3.55 -12.20
C ALA A 128 -0.38 4.74 -12.16
N LEU A 129 -0.06 5.32 -13.32
CA LEU A 129 0.82 6.50 -13.39
C LEU A 129 0.17 7.69 -12.70
N TYR A 130 -1.14 7.93 -12.93
CA TYR A 130 -1.87 8.98 -12.24
C TYR A 130 -1.87 8.77 -10.72
N PHE A 131 -2.12 7.54 -10.27
CA PHE A 131 -2.06 7.18 -8.86
C PHE A 131 -0.67 7.40 -8.25
N LEU A 132 0.39 6.99 -8.95
CA LEU A 132 1.78 7.18 -8.50
C LEU A 132 2.15 8.66 -8.47
N THR A 133 1.82 9.45 -9.50
CA THR A 133 2.06 10.90 -9.49
C THR A 133 1.31 11.59 -8.36
N TRP A 134 0.08 11.17 -8.09
CA TRP A 134 -0.69 11.66 -6.96
C TRP A 134 0.01 11.31 -5.63
N LEU A 135 0.40 10.05 -5.43
CA LEU A 135 1.08 9.58 -4.23
C LEU A 135 2.43 10.29 -4.00
N SER A 136 3.22 10.49 -5.05
CA SER A 136 4.47 11.26 -5.00
C SER A 136 4.22 12.73 -4.67
N THR A 137 3.20 13.36 -5.27
CA THR A 137 2.84 14.74 -4.97
C THR A 137 2.43 14.90 -3.51
N MET A 138 1.65 13.94 -2.97
CA MET A 138 1.27 13.93 -1.56
C MET A 138 2.46 13.72 -0.63
N GLY A 139 3.41 12.85 -1.00
CA GLY A 139 4.67 12.71 -0.28
C GLY A 139 5.45 14.03 -0.20
N ILE A 140 5.54 14.77 -1.31
CA ILE A 140 6.21 16.08 -1.37
C ILE A 140 5.49 17.10 -0.49
N VAL A 141 4.15 17.17 -0.55
CA VAL A 141 3.35 18.08 0.28
C VAL A 141 3.54 17.78 1.76
N LEU A 142 3.53 16.51 2.16
CA LEU A 142 3.77 16.11 3.55
C LEU A 142 5.16 16.53 4.03
N LEU A 143 6.19 16.33 3.20
CA LEU A 143 7.56 16.76 3.51
C LEU A 143 7.67 18.29 3.58
N ALA A 144 6.97 19.04 2.74
CA ALA A 144 6.93 20.50 2.78
C ALA A 144 6.22 21.05 4.03
N LEU A 145 5.28 20.27 4.60
CA LEU A 145 4.57 20.58 5.84
C LEU A 145 5.29 20.09 7.10
N LYS A 146 6.48 19.50 6.97
CA LYS A 146 7.30 19.03 8.09
C LYS A 146 7.53 20.14 9.11
N GLY A 147 7.16 19.88 10.36
CA GLY A 147 7.27 20.82 11.48
C GLY A 147 6.12 21.83 11.61
N LYS A 148 5.12 21.82 10.71
CA LYS A 148 3.92 22.67 10.79
C LYS A 148 2.68 21.92 11.31
N LEU A 149 2.71 20.59 11.34
CA LEU A 149 1.61 19.75 11.80
C LEU A 149 1.89 19.21 13.22
N PRO A 150 1.04 19.48 14.21
CA PRO A 150 1.24 18.98 15.57
C PRO A 150 0.78 17.52 15.71
N GLY A 151 1.74 16.59 15.68
CA GLY A 151 1.58 15.19 16.04
C GLY A 151 0.94 14.29 14.97
N ILE A 152 0.95 12.98 15.24
CA ILE A 152 0.53 11.90 14.33
C ILE A 152 -0.91 12.08 13.84
N ALA A 153 -1.81 12.56 14.72
CA ALA A 153 -3.22 12.76 14.36
C ALA A 153 -3.38 13.82 13.26
N ALA A 154 -2.60 14.90 13.31
CA ALA A 154 -2.62 15.94 12.28
C ALA A 154 -1.96 15.46 10.98
N GLU A 155 -0.87 14.70 11.07
CA GLU A 155 -0.21 14.06 9.92
C GLU A 155 -1.18 13.10 9.19
N THR A 156 -1.82 12.19 9.93
CA THR A 156 -2.80 11.23 9.40
C THR A 156 -4.05 11.92 8.87
N PHE A 157 -4.52 12.99 9.50
CA PHE A 157 -5.64 13.78 9.00
C PHE A 157 -5.32 14.43 7.65
N VAL A 158 -4.13 15.00 7.49
CA VAL A 158 -3.69 15.58 6.21
C VAL A 158 -3.58 14.50 5.14
N ILE A 159 -3.00 13.33 5.46
CA ILE A 159 -2.94 12.19 4.54
C ILE A 159 -4.35 11.75 4.12
N GLY A 160 -5.28 11.64 5.08
CA GLY A 160 -6.68 11.26 4.83
C GLY A 160 -7.45 12.29 4.01
N ALA A 161 -7.32 13.58 4.34
CA ALA A 161 -7.96 14.68 3.61
C ALA A 161 -7.47 14.77 2.17
N LEU A 162 -6.15 14.62 1.95
CA LEU A 162 -5.55 14.58 0.61
C LEU A 162 -6.00 13.33 -0.18
N GLY A 163 -6.17 12.20 0.51
CA GLY A 163 -6.78 10.98 -0.02
C GLY A 163 -8.19 11.19 -0.52
N LEU A 164 -9.05 11.80 0.29
CA LEU A 164 -10.43 12.12 -0.07
C LEU A 164 -10.51 13.12 -1.23
N LEU A 165 -9.61 14.10 -1.28
CA LEU A 165 -9.53 15.08 -2.37
C LEU A 165 -9.26 14.37 -3.71
N ALA A 166 -8.42 13.34 -3.72
CA ALA A 166 -8.16 12.51 -4.90
C ALA A 166 -9.42 11.78 -5.37
N VAL A 167 -10.18 11.21 -4.44
CA VAL A 167 -11.43 10.49 -4.73
C VAL A 167 -12.48 11.45 -5.27
N VAL A 168 -12.60 12.65 -4.71
CA VAL A 168 -13.54 13.69 -5.18
C VAL A 168 -13.17 14.16 -6.57
N VAL A 169 -11.90 14.48 -6.83
CA VAL A 169 -11.45 14.93 -8.16
C VAL A 169 -11.60 13.81 -9.20
N GLY A 170 -11.32 12.57 -8.83
CA GLY A 170 -11.56 11.39 -9.68
C GLY A 170 -13.05 11.19 -9.98
N GLY A 171 -13.90 11.27 -8.96
CA GLY A 171 -15.35 11.12 -9.09
C GLY A 171 -16.01 12.22 -9.94
N ILE A 172 -15.56 13.48 -9.80
CA ILE A 172 -16.06 14.59 -10.63
C ILE A 172 -15.71 14.35 -12.12
N ARG A 173 -14.52 13.78 -12.40
CA ARG A 173 -14.13 13.47 -13.78
C ARG A 173 -14.95 12.33 -14.38
N ASP A 174 -15.26 11.28 -13.61
CA ASP A 174 -16.08 10.16 -14.08
C ASP A 174 -17.55 10.56 -14.30
N ILE A 175 -18.13 11.42 -13.45
CA ILE A 175 -19.49 11.93 -13.63
C ILE A 175 -19.60 12.71 -14.95
N ASN A 176 -18.60 13.54 -15.26
CA ASN A 176 -18.56 14.29 -16.52
C ASN A 176 -18.33 13.41 -17.77
N HIS A 177 -17.82 12.18 -17.62
CA HIS A 177 -17.67 11.23 -18.74
C HIS A 177 -18.87 10.28 -18.88
N ALA A 178 -19.69 10.12 -17.84
CA ALA A 178 -20.90 9.30 -17.87
C ALA A 178 -22.13 10.05 -18.44
N GLU A 179 -22.05 11.37 -18.59
CA GLU A 179 -23.10 12.21 -19.20
C GLU A 179 -22.92 12.44 -20.72
N VAL A 180 -22.06 11.67 -21.40
CA VAL A 180 -21.86 11.71 -22.87
C VAL A 180 -22.34 10.42 -23.54
#